data_AF-A0A919I4W9-F1
#
_entry.id   AF-A0A919I4W9-F1
#
_cell.length_a   1.000
_cell.length_b   1.000
_cell.length_c   1.000
_cell.angle_alpha   90.00
_cell.angle_beta   90.00
_cell.angle_gamma   90.00
#
_symmetry.space_group_name_H-M   'P 1'
#
loop_
_entity.id
_entity.type
_entity.pdbx_description
1 polymer ?
#
loop_
_entity_poly.entity_id
_entity_poly.type
_entity_poly.pdbx_seq_one_letter_code
_entity_poly.pdbx_strand_id
1 'polypeptide(L)'
;MLTVGLAIFLIARANWGWATKTVVALCIVSGLGLLTLNPKLKAFSDTLSLSQFTNPNPHAQFGHDLRILSWSASFEVVENNWLLGVGEGNKESTLTNVYIKRGYTFASEQKFNSHNQYLDYFIGGGIFIFGLFLFGLGQLTFRAFVGRNYPLLIFMLIFCFNLLFENILSRYSGILFFSIFVSVWSNASTDRVPK
;
A
#
# COMPACT_ATOMS: atom_id res chain seq x y z
N MET A 1 11.82 4.41 16.01
CA MET A 1 12.42 5.26 17.07
C MET A 1 11.65 6.56 17.35
N LEU A 2 11.06 7.23 16.35
CA LEU A 2 10.29 8.47 16.56
C LEU A 2 8.95 8.31 17.32
N THR A 3 8.31 7.13 17.24
CA THR A 3 7.02 6.86 17.91
C THR A 3 7.15 6.66 19.42
N VAL A 4 8.31 6.18 19.88
CA VAL A 4 8.60 5.95 21.31
C VAL A 4 8.75 7.29 22.04
N GLY A 5 9.42 8.27 21.40
CA GLY A 5 9.60 9.60 21.96
C GLY A 5 8.29 10.36 22.16
N LEU A 6 7.35 10.24 21.22
CA LEU A 6 6.06 10.92 21.29
C LEU A 6 5.13 10.32 22.35
N ALA A 7 5.16 8.99 22.51
CA ALA A 7 4.40 8.30 23.56
C ALA A 7 4.94 8.63 24.97
N ILE A 8 6.26 8.64 25.15
CA ILE A 8 6.89 9.01 26.44
C ILE A 8 6.58 10.48 26.78
N PHE A 9 6.63 11.39 25.81
CA PHE A 9 6.33 12.80 26.01
C PHE A 9 4.86 13.06 26.42
N LEU A 10 3.90 12.34 25.83
CA LEU A 10 2.48 12.45 26.18
C LEU A 10 2.17 11.86 27.57
N ILE A 11 2.82 10.76 27.95
CA ILE A 11 2.71 10.16 29.29
C ILE A 11 3.35 11.06 30.37
N ALA A 12 4.45 11.75 30.03
CA ALA A 12 5.13 12.66 30.94
C ALA A 12 4.30 13.93 31.24
N ARG A 13 3.51 14.41 30.26
CA ARG A 13 2.67 15.62 30.38
C ARG A 13 1.32 15.39 31.07
N ALA A 14 0.89 14.13 31.23
CA ALA A 14 -0.36 13.79 31.90
C ALA A 14 -0.21 13.74 33.43
N ASN A 15 -1.09 14.45 34.15
CA ASN A 15 -1.11 14.55 35.62
C ASN A 15 -1.77 13.31 36.27
N TRP A 16 -1.26 12.15 35.90
CA TRP A 16 -1.73 10.84 36.34
C TRP A 16 -0.91 10.35 37.53
N GLY A 17 -1.56 9.77 38.54
CA GLY A 17 -0.91 9.20 39.72
C GLY A 17 0.16 8.18 39.34
N TRP A 18 1.18 8.02 40.19
CA TRP A 18 2.33 7.14 39.91
C TRP A 18 1.91 5.68 39.61
N ALA A 19 0.82 5.21 40.22
CA ALA A 19 0.26 3.88 40.00
C ALA A 19 -0.36 3.69 38.61
N THR A 20 -0.95 4.72 38.00
CA THR A 20 -1.50 4.60 36.64
C THR A 20 -0.40 4.69 35.59
N LYS A 21 0.69 5.43 35.86
CA LYS A 21 1.88 5.48 34.99
C LYS A 21 2.60 4.13 34.93
N THR A 22 2.75 3.42 36.06
CA THR A 22 3.39 2.10 36.10
C THR A 22 2.54 1.03 35.42
N VAL A 23 1.22 1.04 35.61
CA VAL A 23 0.30 0.10 34.94
C VAL A 23 0.31 0.29 33.43
N VAL A 24 0.26 1.54 32.93
CA VAL A 24 0.31 1.82 31.49
C VAL A 24 1.67 1.41 30.90
N ALA A 25 2.78 1.68 31.60
CA ALA A 25 4.10 1.25 31.16
C ALA A 25 4.20 -0.29 31.09
N LEU A 26 3.68 -1.01 32.09
CA LEU A 26 3.65 -2.47 32.10
C LEU A 26 2.76 -3.05 30.99
N CYS A 27 1.62 -2.44 30.69
CA CYS A 27 0.76 -2.83 29.56
C CYS A 27 1.41 -2.58 28.19
N ILE A 28 2.17 -1.49 28.06
CA ILE A 28 2.93 -1.20 26.83
C ILE A 28 4.07 -2.20 26.66
N VAL A 29 4.83 -2.48 27.73
CA VAL A 29 5.93 -3.45 27.71
C VAL A 29 5.43 -4.88 27.48
N SER A 30 4.31 -5.28 28.10
CA SER A 30 3.72 -6.60 27.86
C SER A 30 3.14 -6.69 26.45
N GLY A 31 2.49 -5.63 25.95
CA GLY A 31 2.04 -5.54 24.56
C GLY A 31 3.19 -5.64 23.56
N LEU A 32 4.30 -4.93 23.79
CA LEU A 32 5.51 -5.02 22.97
C LEU A 32 6.21 -6.39 23.06
N GLY A 33 6.25 -7.00 24.24
CA GLY A 33 6.75 -8.37 24.43
C GLY A 33 5.94 -9.39 23.64
N LEU A 34 4.60 -9.29 23.69
CA LEU A 34 3.69 -10.12 22.90
C LEU A 34 3.89 -9.90 21.39
N LEU A 35 4.21 -8.69 20.95
CA LEU A 35 4.59 -8.43 19.56
C LEU A 35 5.87 -9.19 19.17
N THR A 36 6.94 -9.14 19.97
CA THR A 36 8.20 -9.83 19.64
C THR A 36 8.13 -11.36 19.62
N LEU A 37 7.14 -11.95 20.32
CA LEU A 37 6.92 -13.41 20.35
C LEU A 37 5.94 -13.88 19.28
N ASN A 38 5.33 -12.98 18.51
CA ASN A 38 4.39 -13.37 17.47
C ASN A 38 5.14 -14.03 16.30
N PRO A 39 4.87 -15.31 15.97
CA PRO A 39 5.50 -15.98 14.83
C PRO A 39 5.22 -15.26 13.49
N LYS A 40 4.14 -14.47 13.43
CA LYS A 40 3.80 -13.61 12.29
C LYS A 40 4.77 -12.44 12.08
N LEU A 41 5.38 -11.91 13.15
CA LEU A 41 6.36 -10.83 13.07
C LEU A 41 7.72 -11.36 12.61
N LYS A 42 8.08 -12.58 13.00
CA LYS A 42 9.26 -13.29 12.49
C LYS A 42 9.09 -13.68 11.01
N ALA A 43 7.92 -14.19 10.63
CA ALA A 43 7.59 -14.40 9.22
C ALA A 43 7.66 -13.09 8.42
N PHE A 44 7.16 -11.98 8.95
CA PHE A 44 7.27 -10.67 8.32
C PHE A 44 8.73 -10.19 8.15
N SER A 45 9.60 -10.40 9.15
CA SER A 45 11.02 -10.05 9.03
C SER A 45 11.78 -10.95 8.05
N ASP A 46 11.44 -12.24 8.01
CA ASP A 46 12.04 -13.21 7.09
C ASP A 46 11.57 -12.94 5.64
N THR A 47 10.34 -12.47 5.47
CA THR A 47 9.79 -12.02 4.20
C THR A 47 10.35 -10.68 3.72
N LEU A 48 10.77 -9.81 4.65
CA LEU A 48 11.49 -8.58 4.32
C LEU A 48 12.94 -8.84 3.85
N SER A 49 13.41 -10.09 3.94
CA SER A 49 14.72 -10.46 3.40
C SER A 49 14.68 -10.41 1.86
N LEU A 50 15.62 -9.67 1.27
CA LEU A 50 15.75 -9.48 -0.17
C LEU A 50 15.80 -10.81 -0.96
N SER A 51 16.21 -11.91 -0.31
CA SER A 51 16.25 -13.26 -0.86
C SER A 51 14.91 -13.76 -1.41
N GLN A 52 13.79 -13.40 -0.78
CA GLN A 52 12.47 -13.85 -1.27
C GLN A 52 12.05 -13.15 -2.56
N PHE A 53 12.52 -11.92 -2.80
CA PHE A 53 12.29 -11.24 -4.08
C PHE A 53 13.14 -11.81 -5.22
N THR A 54 14.36 -12.28 -4.91
CA THR A 54 15.25 -12.88 -5.91
C THR A 54 14.92 -14.33 -6.24
N ASN A 55 14.37 -15.09 -5.28
CA ASN A 55 13.99 -16.49 -5.47
C ASN A 55 12.65 -16.77 -4.75
N PRO A 56 11.52 -16.31 -5.32
CA PRO A 56 10.23 -16.51 -4.71
C PRO A 56 9.77 -17.97 -4.88
N ASN A 57 9.07 -18.50 -3.87
CA ASN A 57 8.53 -19.86 -3.91
C ASN A 57 7.47 -19.99 -5.02
N PRO A 58 7.71 -20.76 -6.10
CA PRO A 58 6.79 -20.86 -7.24
C PRO A 58 5.42 -21.47 -6.88
N HIS A 59 5.34 -22.21 -5.77
CA HIS A 59 4.14 -22.91 -5.33
C HIS A 59 3.36 -22.16 -4.24
N ALA A 60 3.64 -20.88 -4.02
CA ALA A 60 2.89 -20.09 -3.06
C ALA A 60 1.41 -19.94 -3.50
N GLN A 61 0.49 -20.21 -2.58
CA GLN A 61 -0.95 -20.18 -2.84
C GLN A 61 -1.71 -19.08 -2.09
N PHE A 62 -1.10 -18.48 -1.07
CA PHE A 62 -1.82 -17.55 -0.17
C PHE A 62 -0.94 -16.39 0.30
N GLY A 63 -1.62 -15.31 0.68
CA GLY A 63 -1.06 -14.26 1.52
C GLY A 63 0.02 -13.41 0.83
N HIS A 64 1.10 -13.15 1.55
CA HIS A 64 2.19 -12.27 1.11
C HIS A 64 3.02 -12.91 -0.01
N ASP A 65 3.29 -14.21 0.08
CA ASP A 65 4.16 -14.91 -0.88
C ASP A 65 3.61 -14.84 -2.31
N LEU A 66 2.28 -14.92 -2.46
CA LEU A 66 1.62 -14.75 -3.74
C LEU A 66 1.74 -13.32 -4.30
N ARG A 67 1.78 -12.31 -3.42
CA ARG A 67 2.07 -10.92 -3.83
C ARG A 67 3.50 -10.77 -4.31
N ILE A 68 4.48 -11.43 -3.68
CA ILE A 68 5.87 -11.42 -4.16
C ILE A 68 5.95 -11.99 -5.58
N LEU A 69 5.27 -13.12 -5.85
CA LEU A 69 5.20 -13.70 -7.20
C LEU A 69 4.57 -12.73 -8.21
N SER A 70 3.49 -12.07 -7.81
CA SER A 70 2.77 -11.10 -8.65
C SER A 70 3.65 -9.87 -8.96
N TRP A 71 4.37 -9.34 -7.96
CA TRP A 71 5.29 -8.22 -8.14
C TRP A 71 6.50 -8.59 -8.99
N SER A 72 7.08 -9.78 -8.77
CA SER A 72 8.25 -10.22 -9.54
C SER A 72 7.93 -10.38 -11.03
N ALA A 73 6.75 -10.92 -11.36
CA ALA A 73 6.27 -10.98 -12.74
C ALA A 73 5.95 -9.59 -13.29
N SER A 74 5.31 -8.73 -12.48
CA SER A 74 4.99 -7.35 -12.86
C SER A 74 6.23 -6.54 -13.23
N PHE A 75 7.32 -6.69 -12.47
CA PHE A 75 8.60 -6.04 -12.80
C PHE A 75 9.17 -6.52 -14.13
N GLU A 76 9.12 -7.82 -14.45
CA GLU A 76 9.56 -8.32 -15.76
C GLU A 76 8.71 -7.74 -16.90
N VAL A 77 7.39 -7.62 -16.72
CA VAL A 77 6.53 -7.01 -17.73
C VAL A 77 6.86 -5.53 -17.93
N VAL A 78 7.05 -4.80 -16.83
CA VAL A 78 7.40 -3.38 -16.86
C VAL A 78 8.75 -3.16 -17.53
N GLU A 79 9.78 -3.94 -17.19
CA GLU A 79 11.11 -3.80 -17.79
C GLU A 79 11.08 -3.93 -19.32
N ASN A 80 10.28 -4.87 -19.83
CA ASN A 80 10.13 -5.09 -21.26
C ASN A 80 9.20 -4.09 -21.96
N ASN A 81 8.34 -3.38 -21.23
CA ASN A 81 7.29 -2.52 -21.81
C ASN A 81 7.18 -1.15 -21.12
N TRP A 82 8.28 -0.62 -20.59
CA TRP A 82 8.23 0.51 -19.66
C TRP A 82 7.68 1.80 -20.28
N LEU A 83 7.81 2.00 -21.59
CA LEU A 83 7.44 3.24 -22.25
C LEU A 83 5.93 3.35 -22.47
N LEU A 84 5.32 2.39 -23.17
CA LEU A 84 3.89 2.42 -23.55
C LEU A 84 3.02 1.44 -22.76
N GLY A 85 3.63 0.53 -22.00
CA GLY A 85 2.91 -0.59 -21.41
C GLY A 85 2.44 -1.59 -22.48
N VAL A 86 1.62 -2.55 -22.06
CA VAL A 86 1.05 -3.58 -22.94
C VAL A 86 -0.41 -3.31 -23.34
N GLY A 87 -1.02 -2.26 -22.77
CA GLY A 87 -2.44 -1.95 -22.92
C GLY A 87 -3.30 -2.62 -21.85
N GLU A 88 -4.35 -1.92 -21.41
CA GLU A 88 -5.24 -2.36 -20.32
C GLU A 88 -5.87 -3.74 -20.58
N GLY A 89 -6.25 -4.03 -21.82
CA GLY A 89 -6.84 -5.31 -22.21
C GLY A 89 -5.86 -6.48 -22.26
N ASN A 90 -4.54 -6.22 -22.25
CA ASN A 90 -3.51 -7.26 -22.38
C ASN A 90 -2.76 -7.53 -21.06
N LYS A 91 -3.06 -6.81 -19.97
CA LYS A 91 -2.35 -6.98 -18.69
C LYS A 91 -2.44 -8.40 -18.16
N GLU A 92 -3.66 -8.95 -18.14
CA GLU A 92 -3.93 -10.31 -17.66
C GLU A 92 -3.13 -11.35 -18.46
N SER A 93 -3.28 -11.35 -19.79
CA SER A 93 -2.59 -12.32 -20.65
C SER A 93 -1.06 -12.21 -20.55
N THR A 94 -0.54 -10.98 -20.49
CA THR A 94 0.90 -10.74 -20.38
C THR A 94 1.45 -11.22 -19.03
N LEU A 95 0.78 -10.92 -17.92
CA LEU A 95 1.17 -11.43 -16.59
C LEU A 95 1.06 -12.95 -16.52
N THR A 96 -0.02 -13.54 -17.03
CA THR A 96 -0.20 -14.99 -17.07
C THR A 96 0.92 -15.68 -17.85
N ASN A 97 1.36 -15.11 -18.97
CA ASN A 97 2.49 -15.64 -19.74
C ASN A 97 3.80 -15.64 -18.92
N VAL A 98 4.06 -14.58 -18.16
CA VAL A 98 5.22 -14.53 -17.26
C VAL A 98 5.09 -15.55 -16.12
N TYR A 99 3.90 -15.71 -15.54
CA TYR A 99 3.66 -16.73 -14.52
C TYR A 99 3.94 -18.15 -15.03
N ILE A 100 3.46 -18.48 -16.24
CA ILE A 100 3.72 -19.78 -16.87
C ILE A 100 5.22 -19.97 -17.09
N LYS A 101 5.90 -18.97 -17.67
CA LYS A 101 7.36 -18.99 -17.92
C LYS A 101 8.17 -19.21 -16.63
N ARG A 102 7.72 -18.63 -15.52
CA ARG A 102 8.39 -18.73 -14.21
C ARG A 102 7.92 -19.93 -13.37
N GLY A 103 6.99 -20.74 -13.86
CA GLY A 103 6.46 -21.90 -13.14
C GLY A 103 5.57 -21.54 -11.94
N TYR A 104 4.99 -20.33 -11.91
CA TYR A 104 4.08 -19.88 -10.86
C TYR A 104 2.68 -20.45 -11.08
N THR A 105 2.53 -21.74 -10.80
CA THR A 105 1.36 -22.53 -11.22
C THR A 105 0.04 -21.92 -10.72
N PHE A 106 -0.07 -21.67 -9.41
CA PHE A 106 -1.27 -21.10 -8.82
C PHE A 106 -1.60 -19.69 -9.34
N ALA A 107 -0.59 -18.82 -9.45
CA ALA A 107 -0.78 -17.47 -9.97
C ALA A 107 -1.23 -17.47 -11.44
N SER A 108 -0.72 -18.42 -12.24
CA SER A 108 -1.10 -18.57 -13.64
C SER A 108 -2.53 -19.10 -13.82
N GLU A 109 -2.92 -20.12 -13.06
CA GLU A 109 -4.25 -20.74 -13.10
C GLU A 109 -5.34 -19.77 -12.68
N GLN A 110 -5.09 -19.01 -11.61
CA GLN A 110 -6.02 -18.03 -11.06
C GLN A 110 -5.93 -16.66 -11.74
N LYS A 111 -5.01 -16.50 -12.70
CA LYS A 111 -4.78 -15.25 -13.46
C LYS A 111 -4.63 -14.02 -12.56
N PHE A 112 -3.70 -14.10 -11.61
CA PHE A 112 -3.50 -13.06 -10.61
C PHE A 112 -3.11 -11.70 -11.23
N ASN A 113 -3.74 -10.62 -10.77
CA ASN A 113 -3.29 -9.27 -11.09
C ASN A 113 -1.99 -8.92 -10.32
N SER A 114 -1.46 -7.72 -10.53
CA SER A 114 -0.22 -7.27 -9.89
C SER A 114 -0.31 -7.12 -8.37
N HIS A 115 -1.50 -7.07 -7.76
CA HIS A 115 -1.71 -6.72 -6.34
C HIS A 115 -0.91 -5.48 -5.90
N ASN A 116 -0.79 -4.52 -6.81
CA ASN A 116 -0.16 -3.23 -6.63
C ASN A 116 -0.66 -2.30 -7.74
N GLN A 117 -1.44 -1.29 -7.38
CA GLN A 117 -2.06 -0.39 -8.36
C GLN A 117 -1.02 0.40 -9.18
N TYR A 118 0.11 0.74 -8.57
CA TYR A 118 1.19 1.45 -9.24
C TYR A 118 1.77 0.61 -10.36
N LEU A 119 2.07 -0.66 -10.08
CA LEU A 119 2.52 -1.63 -11.09
C LEU A 119 1.42 -1.92 -12.12
N ASP A 120 0.15 -1.99 -11.71
CA ASP A 120 -0.98 -2.26 -12.60
C ASP A 120 -1.10 -1.18 -13.70
N TYR A 121 -1.05 0.09 -13.31
CA TYR A 121 -1.10 1.20 -14.26
C TYR A 121 0.19 1.33 -15.08
N PHE A 122 1.35 0.99 -14.51
CA PHE A 122 2.61 0.96 -15.26
C PHE A 122 2.58 -0.12 -16.33
N ILE A 123 2.14 -1.34 -16.01
CA ILE A 123 1.98 -2.42 -16.99
C ILE A 123 1.00 -2.01 -18.09
N GLY A 124 -0.14 -1.42 -17.72
CA GLY A 124 -1.18 -1.06 -18.67
C GLY A 124 -0.79 0.03 -19.67
N GLY A 125 -0.12 1.09 -19.21
CA GLY A 125 0.11 2.28 -20.04
C GLY A 125 1.49 2.91 -19.92
N GLY A 126 2.45 2.18 -19.36
CA GLY A 126 3.84 2.59 -19.23
C GLY A 126 4.03 3.85 -18.40
N ILE A 127 5.14 4.54 -18.65
CA ILE A 127 5.54 5.74 -17.92
C ILE A 127 4.53 6.88 -18.06
N PHE A 128 3.79 6.97 -19.18
CA PHE A 128 2.85 8.06 -19.41
C PHE A 128 1.61 7.96 -18.52
N ILE A 129 0.94 6.80 -18.52
CA ILE A 129 -0.24 6.58 -17.67
C ILE A 129 0.18 6.55 -16.20
N PHE A 130 1.31 5.92 -15.89
CA PHE A 130 1.86 5.93 -14.54
C PHE A 130 2.16 7.35 -14.04
N GLY A 131 2.81 8.17 -14.86
CA GLY A 131 3.11 9.57 -14.53
C GLY A 131 1.86 10.41 -14.33
N LEU A 132 0.84 10.25 -15.19
CA LEU A 132 -0.45 10.93 -15.05
C LEU A 132 -1.15 10.52 -13.76
N PHE A 133 -1.11 9.23 -13.42
CA PHE A 133 -1.68 8.71 -12.19
C PHE A 133 -1.01 9.30 -10.94
N LEU A 134 0.33 9.28 -10.89
CA LEU A 134 1.09 9.88 -9.79
C LEU A 134 0.85 11.39 -9.69
N PHE A 135 0.77 12.08 -10.83
CA PHE A 135 0.44 13.50 -10.86
C PHE A 135 -0.95 13.77 -10.26
N GLY A 136 -1.96 12.97 -10.61
CA GLY A 136 -3.31 13.10 -10.05
C GLY A 136 -3.35 12.91 -8.54
N LEU A 137 -2.72 11.85 -8.03
CA LEU A 137 -2.61 11.61 -6.59
C LEU A 137 -1.83 12.72 -5.87
N GLY A 138 -0.73 13.16 -6.47
CA GLY A 138 0.13 14.22 -5.94
C GLY A 138 -0.61 15.56 -5.87
N GLN A 139 -1.34 15.94 -6.93
CA GLN A 139 -2.15 17.16 -6.96
C GLN A 139 -3.21 17.17 -5.86
N LEU A 140 -3.96 16.07 -5.71
CA LEU A 140 -5.01 15.99 -4.70
C LEU A 140 -4.46 16.05 -3.28
N THR A 141 -3.37 15.33 -3.02
CA THR A 141 -2.68 15.33 -1.73
C THR A 141 -2.06 16.70 -1.42
N PHE A 142 -1.45 17.35 -2.41
CA PHE A 142 -0.88 18.69 -2.27
C PHE A 142 -1.95 19.75 -1.96
N ARG A 143 -3.08 19.71 -2.68
CA ARG A 143 -4.22 20.60 -2.40
C ARG A 143 -4.75 20.39 -0.97
N ALA A 144 -4.87 19.14 -0.53
CA ALA A 144 -5.29 18.83 0.83
C ALA A 144 -4.32 19.40 1.88
N PHE A 145 -3.01 19.31 1.62
CA PHE A 145 -1.97 19.84 2.50
C PHE A 145 -1.98 21.37 2.57
N VAL A 146 -1.96 22.06 1.42
CA VAL A 146 -1.96 23.54 1.35
C VAL A 146 -3.25 24.12 1.91
N GLY A 147 -4.40 23.51 1.58
CA GLY A 147 -5.72 23.90 2.09
C GLY A 147 -5.97 23.54 3.56
N ARG A 148 -4.98 22.95 4.26
CA ARG A 148 -5.11 22.45 5.65
C ARG A 148 -6.34 21.56 5.86
N ASN A 149 -6.71 20.81 4.82
CA ASN A 149 -7.80 19.84 4.87
C ASN A 149 -7.26 18.51 5.41
N TYR A 150 -7.09 18.45 6.73
CA TYR A 150 -6.56 17.26 7.40
C TYR A 150 -7.37 15.98 7.13
N PRO A 151 -8.73 15.99 7.09
CA PRO A 151 -9.50 14.81 6.71
C PRO A 151 -9.13 14.24 5.34
N LEU A 152 -9.10 15.10 4.31
CA LEU A 152 -8.73 14.69 2.96
C LEU A 152 -7.27 14.22 2.91
N LEU A 153 -6.36 14.90 3.60
CA LEU A 153 -4.94 14.55 3.63
C LEU A 153 -4.73 13.16 4.25
N ILE A 154 -5.32 12.89 5.42
CA ILE A 154 -5.21 11.59 6.08
C ILE A 154 -5.81 10.48 5.21
N PHE A 155 -6.99 10.73 4.64
CA PHE A 155 -7.60 9.79 3.70
C PHE A 155 -6.66 9.48 2.53
N MET A 156 -6.10 10.50 1.89
CA MET A 156 -5.18 10.33 0.77
C MET A 156 -3.93 9.55 1.14
N LEU A 157 -3.31 9.81 2.30
CA LEU A 157 -2.13 9.07 2.75
C LEU A 157 -2.45 7.58 2.98
N ILE A 158 -3.57 7.29 3.65
CA ILE A 158 -4.03 5.91 3.88
C ILE A 158 -4.35 5.25 2.54
N PHE A 159 -5.05 5.95 1.64
CA PHE A 159 -5.41 5.43 0.33
C PHE A 159 -4.16 5.11 -0.50
N CYS A 160 -3.22 6.05 -0.61
CA CYS A 160 -1.95 5.85 -1.32
C CYS A 160 -1.14 4.68 -0.77
N PHE A 161 -1.16 4.47 0.55
CA PHE A 161 -0.52 3.32 1.18
C PHE A 161 -1.22 1.99 0.81
N ASN A 162 -2.54 1.96 0.80
CA ASN A 162 -3.30 0.76 0.42
C ASN A 162 -3.10 0.35 -1.05
N LEU A 163 -2.88 1.32 -1.94
CA LEU A 163 -2.60 1.06 -3.36
C LEU A 163 -1.30 0.27 -3.61
N LEU A 164 -0.40 0.20 -2.62
CA LEU A 164 0.81 -0.63 -2.71
C LEU A 164 0.52 -2.13 -2.67
N PHE A 165 -0.61 -2.53 -2.07
CA PHE A 165 -0.91 -3.94 -1.79
C PHE A 165 -2.12 -4.48 -2.55
N GLU A 166 -2.92 -3.59 -3.14
CA GLU A 166 -4.20 -3.93 -3.75
C GLU A 166 -4.51 -3.05 -4.97
N ASN A 167 -5.14 -3.66 -5.98
CA ASN A 167 -5.66 -2.96 -7.15
C ASN A 167 -7.08 -2.45 -6.84
N ILE A 168 -7.17 -1.36 -6.07
CA ILE A 168 -8.45 -0.81 -5.62
C ILE A 168 -9.18 -0.14 -6.78
N LEU A 169 -8.47 0.64 -7.59
CA LEU A 169 -9.06 1.44 -8.67
C LEU A 169 -9.40 0.62 -9.92
N SER A 170 -8.97 -0.63 -9.98
CA SER A 170 -9.38 -1.58 -11.03
C SER A 170 -10.76 -2.21 -10.75
N ARG A 171 -11.37 -1.93 -9.58
CA ARG A 171 -12.70 -2.42 -9.17
C ARG A 171 -13.70 -1.26 -9.08
N TYR A 172 -14.92 -1.48 -9.57
CA TYR A 172 -16.00 -0.48 -9.50
C TYR A 172 -16.26 0.03 -8.08
N SER A 173 -16.28 -0.86 -7.08
CA SER A 173 -16.48 -0.49 -5.68
C SER A 173 -15.37 0.42 -5.15
N GLY A 174 -14.12 0.20 -5.56
CA GLY A 174 -12.98 1.02 -5.18
C GLY A 174 -13.01 2.40 -5.84
N ILE A 175 -13.39 2.47 -7.12
CA ILE A 175 -13.58 3.74 -7.83
C ILE A 175 -14.69 4.56 -7.16
N LEU A 176 -15.83 3.93 -6.85
CA LEU A 176 -16.95 4.60 -6.19
C LEU A 176 -16.56 5.10 -4.80
N PHE A 177 -15.91 4.26 -4.01
CA PHE A 177 -15.39 4.61 -2.69
C PHE A 177 -14.47 5.83 -2.78
N PHE A 178 -13.45 5.79 -3.64
CA PHE A 178 -12.53 6.91 -3.82
C PHE A 178 -13.27 8.19 -4.24
N SER A 179 -14.16 8.10 -5.23
CA SER A 179 -14.85 9.26 -5.80
C SER A 179 -15.76 9.96 -4.79
N ILE A 180 -16.51 9.20 -3.99
CA ILE A 180 -17.41 9.77 -2.96
C ILE A 180 -16.59 10.50 -1.90
N PHE A 181 -15.57 9.84 -1.34
CA PHE A 181 -14.79 10.39 -0.24
C PHE A 181 -13.97 11.62 -0.65
N VAL A 182 -13.36 11.57 -1.83
CA VAL A 182 -12.65 12.74 -2.39
C VAL A 182 -13.62 13.90 -2.61
N SER A 183 -14.81 13.65 -3.18
CA SER A 183 -15.79 14.71 -3.44
C SER A 183 -16.30 15.36 -2.16
N VAL A 184 -16.68 14.54 -1.17
CA VAL A 184 -17.20 15.02 0.12
C VAL A 184 -16.17 15.90 0.83
N TRP A 185 -14.93 15.43 0.95
CA TRP A 185 -13.92 16.18 1.69
C TRP A 185 -13.32 17.34 0.89
N SER A 186 -13.25 17.26 -0.43
CA SER A 186 -12.79 18.38 -1.27
C SER A 186 -13.72 19.60 -1.17
N ASN A 187 -15.04 19.38 -1.16
CA ASN A 187 -16.01 20.47 -1.03
C ASN A 187 -16.02 21.08 0.39
N ALA A 188 -15.69 20.30 1.42
CA ALA A 188 -15.60 20.81 2.79
C ALA A 188 -14.41 21.77 3.02
N SER A 189 -13.41 21.81 2.11
CA SER A 189 -12.29 22.75 2.18
C SER A 189 -12.53 24.10 1.54
N THR A 190 -13.43 24.20 0.56
CA THR A 190 -13.72 25.48 -0.14
C THR A 190 -14.36 26.53 0.77
N ASP A 191 -15.00 26.11 1.86
CA ASP A 191 -15.63 27.03 2.83
C ASP A 191 -14.65 27.63 3.84
N ARG A 192 -13.35 27.26 3.81
CA ARG A 192 -12.35 27.65 4.83
C ARG A 192 -11.22 28.53 4.33
N VAL A 193 -11.22 28.89 3.04
CA VAL A 193 -10.27 29.85 2.46
C VAL A 193 -10.97 31.20 2.37
N PRO A 194 -10.62 32.21 3.19
CA PRO A 194 -11.10 33.56 2.95
C PRO A 194 -10.53 34.03 1.61
N LYS A 195 -11.42 34.54 0.75
CA LYS A 195 -11.07 35.17 -0.53
C LYS A 195 -10.15 36.37 -0.33
#